data_AF-A0A3N9N3D1-F1
#
_entry.id   AF-A0A3N9N3D1-F1
#
_cell.length_a   1.000
_cell.length_b   1.000
_cell.length_c   1.000
_cell.angle_alpha   90.00
_cell.angle_beta   90.00
_cell.angle_gamma   90.00
#
_symmetry.space_group_name_H-M   'P 1'
#
loop_
_entity.id
_entity.type
_entity.pdbx_description
1 polymer ?
#
loop_
_entity_poly.entity_id
_entity_poly.type
_entity_poly.pdbx_seq_one_letter_code
_entity_poly.pdbx_strand_id
1 'polypeptide(L)'
;MNQKIIMLIFIVIKMSAFTQDTIQGSYHYTYGDNESLVEARKTCKDLAIRDAIESYYIFVESSTEVENATLKEDIINTISAGYMKNLTVIDQTEEGRTISTTVEAEVDPEQVQSLVQKMVNASMKTDQADSNKTASLSSDQVETLESLLARYEKWMTKTETDWNEKNYDSAYSRIQKVQKQLEAHEQKGATSFQKSLYLCIHKRTVLLKHLLRLEQAEQNAKRKIIVRSQNRQVAQDAIQLRDAINDLKSVPVSTQEQKNLRDIWVKRSRTALERAKNKIKGSRG
;
A
#
# COMPACT_ATOMS: atom_id res chain seq x y z
N MET A 1 -29.75 62.68 -10.45
CA MET A 1 -30.96 62.06 -11.03
C MET A 1 -30.63 61.56 -12.43
N ASN A 2 -30.99 60.39 -12.92
CA ASN A 2 -31.19 59.03 -12.38
C ASN A 2 -31.74 58.22 -13.57
N GLN A 3 -30.90 57.38 -14.18
CA GLN A 3 -31.26 56.23 -15.04
C GLN A 3 -29.94 55.44 -15.17
N LYS A 4 -29.52 54.55 -14.26
CA LYS A 4 -30.17 53.41 -13.62
C LYS A 4 -30.94 52.53 -14.61
N ILE A 5 -30.40 51.31 -14.75
CA ILE A 5 -31.06 50.09 -15.26
C ILE A 5 -31.04 50.10 -16.80
N ILE A 6 -30.25 49.30 -17.54
CA ILE A 6 -30.03 47.85 -17.49
C ILE A 6 -28.69 47.60 -18.20
N MET A 7 -27.60 47.34 -17.47
CA MET A 7 -26.48 46.60 -18.04
C MET A 7 -26.61 45.19 -17.48
N LEU A 8 -27.26 44.35 -18.27
CA LEU A 8 -27.50 42.95 -17.97
C LEU A 8 -26.14 42.25 -17.96
N ILE A 9 -25.55 42.20 -16.77
CA ILE A 9 -24.42 41.34 -16.46
C ILE A 9 -24.91 39.91 -16.71
N PHE A 10 -24.58 39.39 -17.88
CA PHE A 10 -24.58 37.95 -18.15
C PHE A 10 -23.47 37.36 -17.29
N ILE A 11 -23.77 37.18 -16.00
CA ILE A 11 -23.07 36.23 -15.14
C ILE A 11 -23.34 34.87 -15.80
N VAL A 12 -22.43 34.47 -16.68
CA VAL A 12 -22.25 33.08 -17.09
C VAL A 12 -21.78 32.37 -15.83
N ILE A 13 -22.73 31.94 -15.00
CA ILE A 13 -22.50 30.85 -14.06
C ILE A 13 -22.07 29.69 -14.95
N LYS A 14 -20.75 29.46 -15.03
CA LYS A 14 -20.26 28.13 -15.38
C LYS A 14 -20.69 27.23 -14.23
N MET A 15 -21.90 26.67 -14.33
CA MET A 15 -22.21 25.42 -13.68
C MET A 15 -21.24 24.42 -14.31
N SER A 16 -20.13 24.17 -13.62
CA SER A 16 -19.37 22.95 -13.86
C SER A 16 -20.35 21.82 -13.57
N ALA A 17 -20.88 21.21 -14.62
CA ALA A 17 -21.58 19.95 -14.49
C ALA A 17 -20.59 18.98 -13.87
N PHE A 18 -20.90 18.48 -12.67
CA PHE A 18 -20.16 17.39 -12.05
C PHE A 18 -20.42 16.17 -12.93
N THR A 19 -19.56 15.90 -13.91
CA THR A 19 -19.67 14.72 -14.78
C THR A 19 -19.09 13.55 -13.99
N GLN A 20 -19.94 12.67 -13.47
CA GLN A 20 -19.51 11.40 -12.92
C GLN A 20 -19.50 10.37 -14.07
N ASP A 21 -18.38 9.67 -14.23
CA ASP A 21 -18.30 8.56 -15.17
C ASP A 21 -18.73 7.27 -14.48
N THR A 22 -19.48 6.44 -15.18
CA THR A 22 -19.81 5.08 -14.73
C THR A 22 -18.76 4.12 -15.28
N ILE A 23 -18.12 3.36 -14.39
CA ILE A 23 -17.16 2.32 -14.73
C ILE A 23 -17.76 0.95 -14.42
N GLN A 24 -17.44 -0.03 -15.26
CA GLN A 24 -17.85 -1.41 -15.08
C GLN A 24 -16.66 -2.34 -15.26
N GLY A 25 -16.67 -3.45 -14.52
CA GLY A 25 -15.66 -4.49 -14.62
C GLY A 25 -16.24 -5.85 -14.29
N SER A 26 -15.72 -6.89 -14.92
CA SER A 26 -16.22 -8.25 -14.77
C SER A 26 -15.09 -9.23 -14.56
N TYR A 27 -15.29 -10.20 -13.68
CA TYR A 27 -14.29 -11.22 -13.42
C TYR A 27 -14.91 -12.60 -13.23
N HIS A 28 -14.18 -13.62 -13.64
CA HIS A 28 -14.54 -15.04 -13.52
C HIS A 28 -13.52 -15.74 -12.62
N TYR A 29 -13.97 -16.23 -11.47
CA TYR A 29 -13.12 -16.84 -10.45
C TYR A 29 -13.50 -18.29 -10.19
N THR A 30 -12.58 -19.21 -10.45
CA THR A 30 -12.73 -20.63 -10.12
C THR A 30 -12.01 -20.96 -8.81
N TYR A 31 -12.75 -21.43 -7.80
CA TYR A 31 -12.22 -21.66 -6.46
C TYR A 31 -11.96 -23.15 -6.15
N GLY A 32 -10.91 -23.42 -5.36
CA GLY A 32 -10.45 -24.76 -5.00
C GLY A 32 -11.10 -25.33 -3.72
N ASP A 33 -10.76 -26.57 -3.34
CA ASP A 33 -11.39 -27.27 -2.19
C ASP A 33 -11.09 -26.64 -0.84
N ASN A 34 -10.06 -25.81 -0.79
CA ASN A 34 -9.55 -25.18 0.43
C ASN A 34 -10.11 -23.77 0.65
N GLU A 35 -11.03 -23.31 -0.19
CA GLU A 35 -11.61 -21.96 -0.12
C GLU A 35 -13.12 -22.05 0.07
N SER A 36 -13.65 -21.22 0.98
CA SER A 36 -15.09 -21.13 1.15
C SER A 36 -15.75 -20.33 0.02
N LEU A 37 -16.99 -20.65 -0.32
CA LEU A 37 -17.77 -19.89 -1.31
C LEU A 37 -17.85 -18.38 -0.97
N VAL A 38 -17.86 -18.04 0.32
CA VAL A 38 -17.87 -16.63 0.78
C VAL A 38 -16.54 -15.94 0.50
N GLU A 39 -15.42 -16.61 0.72
CA GLU A 39 -14.10 -16.10 0.35
C GLU A 39 -13.97 -15.96 -1.16
N ALA A 40 -14.41 -16.97 -1.91
CA ALA A 40 -14.37 -16.96 -3.36
C ALA A 40 -15.21 -15.82 -3.98
N ARG A 41 -16.42 -15.56 -3.45
CA ARG A 41 -17.25 -14.41 -3.85
C ARG A 41 -16.54 -13.09 -3.60
N LYS A 42 -15.91 -12.96 -2.44
CA LYS A 42 -15.16 -11.75 -2.09
C LYS A 42 -13.97 -11.56 -3.02
N THR A 43 -13.19 -12.61 -3.27
CA THR A 43 -12.06 -12.59 -4.20
C THR A 43 -12.52 -12.21 -5.61
N CYS A 44 -13.58 -12.83 -6.12
CA CYS A 44 -14.15 -12.52 -7.44
C CYS A 44 -14.60 -11.06 -7.55
N LYS A 45 -15.26 -10.54 -6.50
CA LYS A 45 -15.67 -9.14 -6.44
C LYS A 45 -14.47 -8.19 -6.41
N ASP A 46 -13.45 -8.48 -5.60
CA ASP A 46 -12.24 -7.65 -5.51
C ASP A 46 -11.50 -7.61 -6.87
N LEU A 47 -11.52 -8.70 -7.62
CA LEU A 47 -10.94 -8.78 -8.97
C LEU A 47 -11.79 -8.06 -10.04
N ALA A 48 -13.12 -8.13 -9.95
CA ALA A 48 -14.01 -7.37 -10.84
C ALA A 48 -13.90 -5.84 -10.61
N ILE A 49 -13.70 -5.41 -9.36
CA ILE A 49 -13.39 -4.01 -9.02
C ILE A 49 -12.06 -3.59 -9.66
N ARG A 50 -11.04 -4.43 -9.56
CA ARG A 50 -9.73 -4.17 -10.17
C ARG A 50 -9.85 -4.03 -11.69
N ASP A 51 -10.60 -4.92 -12.34
CA ASP A 51 -10.86 -4.89 -13.79
C ASP A 51 -11.56 -3.58 -14.24
N ALA A 52 -12.55 -3.11 -13.47
CA ALA A 52 -13.24 -1.85 -13.76
C ALA A 52 -12.29 -0.65 -13.75
N ILE A 53 -11.40 -0.60 -12.77
CA ILE A 53 -10.44 0.49 -12.60
C ILE A 53 -9.31 0.39 -13.61
N GLU A 54 -8.83 -0.82 -13.91
CA GLU A 54 -7.80 -1.05 -14.93
C GLU A 54 -8.26 -0.57 -16.30
N SER A 55 -9.49 -0.91 -16.68
CA SER A 55 -10.10 -0.48 -17.95
C SER A 55 -10.29 1.04 -18.01
N TYR A 56 -10.77 1.65 -16.93
CA TYR A 56 -10.94 3.11 -16.83
C TYR A 56 -9.58 3.84 -16.81
N TYR A 57 -8.59 3.31 -16.11
CA TYR A 57 -7.25 3.87 -16.07
C TYR A 57 -6.58 3.84 -17.45
N ILE A 58 -6.69 2.75 -18.21
CA ILE A 58 -6.17 2.66 -19.59
C ILE A 58 -6.83 3.72 -20.48
N PHE A 59 -8.12 3.99 -20.30
CA PHE A 59 -8.81 5.07 -20.99
C PHE A 59 -8.21 6.45 -20.66
N VAL A 60 -7.99 6.75 -19.37
CA VAL A 60 -7.36 8.01 -18.91
C VAL A 60 -5.89 8.11 -19.38
N GLU A 61 -5.13 7.02 -19.35
CA GLU A 61 -3.74 6.91 -19.83
C GLU A 61 -3.65 7.12 -21.34
N SER A 62 -4.57 6.60 -22.14
CA SER A 62 -4.61 6.88 -23.59
C SER A 62 -4.79 8.38 -23.91
N SER A 63 -5.30 9.15 -22.94
CA SER A 63 -5.45 10.61 -23.02
C SER A 63 -4.29 11.40 -22.38
N THR A 64 -3.33 10.74 -21.73
CA THR A 64 -2.19 11.35 -21.02
C THR A 64 -0.90 10.52 -21.18
N GLU A 65 0.18 11.07 -21.74
CA GLU A 65 1.44 10.33 -22.00
C GLU A 65 2.11 9.80 -20.71
N VAL A 66 1.82 8.55 -20.34
CA VAL A 66 2.38 7.84 -19.17
C VAL A 66 2.63 6.38 -19.53
N GLU A 67 3.85 5.86 -19.30
CA GLU A 67 4.30 4.52 -19.76
C GLU A 67 4.81 3.58 -18.64
N ASN A 68 4.46 3.80 -17.37
CA ASN A 68 5.04 3.03 -16.26
C ASN A 68 4.07 2.03 -15.60
N ALA A 69 4.33 0.73 -15.76
CA ALA A 69 3.52 -0.36 -15.19
C ALA A 69 3.43 -0.38 -13.65
N THR A 70 4.44 0.13 -12.93
CA THR A 70 4.39 0.26 -11.46
C THR A 70 3.46 1.39 -11.03
N LEU A 71 3.49 2.50 -11.76
CA LEU A 71 2.62 3.64 -11.53
C LEU A 71 1.16 3.29 -11.77
N LYS A 72 0.90 2.46 -12.79
CA LYS A 72 -0.43 1.89 -13.06
C LYS A 72 -1.00 1.14 -11.86
N GLU A 73 -0.23 0.24 -11.25
CA GLU A 73 -0.69 -0.53 -10.09
C GLU A 73 -0.96 0.33 -8.85
N ASP A 74 -0.12 1.33 -8.57
CA ASP A 74 -0.31 2.27 -7.46
C ASP A 74 -1.58 3.12 -7.66
N ILE A 75 -1.86 3.52 -8.91
CA ILE A 75 -3.06 4.27 -9.27
C ILE A 75 -4.31 3.42 -9.09
N ILE A 76 -4.30 2.18 -9.57
CA ILE A 76 -5.43 1.25 -9.43
C ILE A 76 -5.78 1.02 -7.95
N ASN A 77 -4.76 0.80 -7.11
CA ASN A 77 -4.94 0.61 -5.67
C ASN A 77 -5.50 1.85 -4.98
N THR A 78 -5.04 3.03 -5.39
CA THR A 78 -5.50 4.30 -4.80
C THR A 78 -6.94 4.60 -5.19
N ILE A 79 -7.32 4.37 -6.45
CA ILE A 79 -8.70 4.56 -6.91
C ILE A 79 -9.64 3.59 -6.18
N SER A 80 -9.21 2.33 -6.03
CA SER A 80 -9.94 1.28 -5.30
C SER A 80 -10.24 1.65 -3.84
N ALA A 81 -9.36 2.44 -3.21
CA ALA A 81 -9.40 2.73 -1.79
C ALA A 81 -10.36 3.88 -1.39
N GLY A 82 -10.89 4.65 -2.35
CA GLY A 82 -11.80 5.74 -1.98
C GLY A 82 -12.29 6.67 -3.09
N TYR A 83 -11.94 6.44 -4.35
CA TYR A 83 -12.36 7.31 -5.47
C TYR A 83 -13.54 6.74 -6.26
N MET A 84 -14.00 5.54 -5.91
CA MET A 84 -15.26 4.98 -6.40
C MET A 84 -16.41 5.31 -5.46
N LYS A 85 -17.51 5.78 -6.04
CA LYS A 85 -18.80 5.99 -5.39
C LYS A 85 -19.79 4.98 -5.92
N ASN A 86 -20.85 4.72 -5.14
CA ASN A 86 -21.98 3.88 -5.57
C ASN A 86 -21.58 2.51 -6.14
N LEU A 87 -20.52 1.91 -5.60
CA LEU A 87 -20.07 0.57 -6.00
C LEU A 87 -21.15 -0.47 -5.72
N THR A 88 -21.66 -1.10 -6.77
CA THR A 88 -22.69 -2.14 -6.72
C THR A 88 -22.30 -3.35 -7.55
N VAL A 89 -22.84 -4.52 -7.20
CA VAL A 89 -22.77 -5.72 -8.02
C VAL A 89 -24.03 -5.74 -8.87
N ILE A 90 -23.87 -5.64 -10.19
CA ILE A 90 -25.00 -5.58 -11.14
C ILE A 90 -25.34 -6.94 -11.73
N ASP A 91 -24.37 -7.87 -11.72
CA ASP A 91 -24.58 -9.25 -12.13
C ASP A 91 -23.67 -10.20 -11.35
N GLN A 92 -24.19 -11.37 -10.98
CA GLN A 92 -23.41 -12.45 -10.37
C GLN A 92 -24.01 -13.80 -10.73
N THR A 93 -23.19 -14.67 -11.32
CA THR A 93 -23.56 -16.04 -11.63
C THR A 93 -22.61 -17.03 -10.96
N GLU A 94 -23.13 -18.22 -10.66
CA GLU A 94 -22.39 -19.29 -9.99
C GLU A 94 -22.65 -20.60 -10.74
N GLU A 95 -21.64 -21.10 -11.43
CA GLU A 95 -21.71 -22.34 -12.20
C GLU A 95 -20.63 -23.31 -11.73
N GLY A 96 -21.07 -24.35 -11.00
CA GLY A 96 -20.15 -25.32 -10.39
C GLY A 96 -19.22 -24.64 -9.38
N ARG A 97 -17.93 -24.54 -9.74
CA ARG A 97 -16.88 -23.92 -8.92
C ARG A 97 -16.45 -22.55 -9.43
N THR A 98 -17.14 -22.01 -10.42
CA THR A 98 -16.83 -20.72 -11.03
C THR A 98 -17.87 -19.71 -10.63
N ILE A 99 -17.40 -18.54 -10.18
CA ILE A 99 -18.19 -17.37 -9.87
C ILE A 99 -17.88 -16.34 -10.94
N SER A 100 -18.90 -15.78 -11.57
CA SER A 100 -18.74 -14.60 -12.40
C SER A 100 -19.36 -13.42 -11.66
N THR A 101 -18.68 -12.28 -11.63
CA THR A 101 -19.19 -11.07 -10.96
C THR A 101 -18.95 -9.88 -11.86
N THR A 102 -19.98 -9.07 -12.08
CA THR A 102 -19.88 -7.77 -12.74
C THR A 102 -20.25 -6.67 -11.75
N VAL A 103 -19.36 -5.69 -11.63
CA VAL A 103 -19.54 -4.53 -10.75
C VAL A 103 -19.71 -3.25 -11.56
N GLU A 104 -20.43 -2.30 -10.97
CA GLU A 104 -20.59 -0.95 -11.47
C GLU A 104 -20.23 0.04 -10.37
N ALA A 105 -19.52 1.11 -10.71
CA ALA A 105 -19.22 2.20 -9.80
C ALA A 105 -19.18 3.54 -10.54
N GLU A 106 -19.38 4.63 -9.80
CA GLU A 106 -19.20 5.99 -10.29
C GLU A 106 -17.84 6.53 -9.89
N VAL A 107 -17.15 7.20 -10.79
CA VAL A 107 -15.88 7.89 -10.54
C VAL A 107 -15.97 9.34 -10.96
N ASP A 108 -15.21 10.20 -10.28
CA ASP A 108 -15.05 11.61 -10.65
C ASP A 108 -13.81 11.74 -11.54
N PRO A 109 -13.96 12.04 -12.84
CA PRO A 109 -12.86 12.06 -13.80
C PRO A 109 -11.82 13.12 -13.45
N GLU A 110 -12.25 14.28 -12.94
CA GLU A 110 -11.32 15.37 -12.56
C GLU A 110 -10.49 14.96 -11.34
N GLN A 111 -11.11 14.31 -10.35
CA GLN A 111 -10.39 13.79 -9.19
C GLN A 111 -9.40 12.70 -9.58
N VAL A 112 -9.82 11.75 -10.41
CA VAL A 112 -8.94 10.67 -10.90
C VAL A 112 -7.80 11.23 -11.75
N GLN A 113 -8.06 12.17 -12.65
CA GLN A 113 -7.01 12.81 -13.47
C GLN A 113 -6.02 13.60 -12.62
N SER A 114 -6.51 14.36 -11.62
CA SER A 114 -5.63 15.11 -10.70
C SER A 114 -4.73 14.16 -9.89
N LEU A 115 -5.25 12.99 -9.53
CA LEU A 115 -4.57 11.96 -8.79
C LEU A 115 -3.48 11.29 -9.65
N VAL A 116 -3.83 10.91 -10.88
CA VAL A 116 -2.88 10.40 -11.88
C VAL A 116 -1.75 11.41 -12.08
N GLN A 117 -2.07 12.69 -12.33
CA GLN A 117 -1.06 13.72 -12.57
C GLN A 117 -0.14 13.94 -11.36
N LYS A 118 -0.69 13.92 -10.14
CA LYS A 118 0.12 14.02 -8.91
C LYS A 118 1.09 12.85 -8.79
N MET A 119 0.65 11.64 -9.09
CA MET A 119 1.50 10.45 -9.00
C MET A 119 2.56 10.41 -10.10
N VAL A 120 2.21 10.79 -11.34
CA VAL A 120 3.16 10.95 -12.46
C VAL A 120 4.23 11.99 -12.12
N ASN A 121 3.82 13.16 -11.61
CA ASN A 121 4.74 14.22 -11.23
C ASN A 121 5.64 13.82 -10.05
N ALA A 122 5.14 13.01 -9.13
CA ALA A 122 5.92 12.45 -8.03
C ALA A 122 6.93 11.41 -8.52
N SER A 123 6.57 10.55 -9.47
CA SER A 123 7.50 9.58 -10.07
C SER A 123 8.59 10.28 -10.88
N MET A 124 8.26 11.28 -11.69
CA MET A 124 9.24 12.05 -12.49
C MET A 124 10.22 12.85 -11.62
N LYS A 125 9.78 13.36 -10.46
CA LYS A 125 10.67 14.03 -9.48
C LYS A 125 11.63 13.07 -8.79
N THR A 126 11.34 11.77 -8.78
CA THR A 126 12.19 10.76 -8.13
C THR A 126 13.36 10.35 -9.04
N ASP A 127 13.18 10.39 -10.37
CA ASP A 127 14.22 9.97 -11.32
C ASP A 127 15.32 11.04 -11.54
N GLN A 128 15.05 12.31 -11.23
CA GLN A 128 16.05 13.40 -11.29
C GLN A 128 16.86 13.58 -9.99
N ALA A 129 16.56 12.82 -8.92
CA ALA A 129 17.22 12.96 -7.62
C ALA A 129 18.48 12.07 -7.44
N ASP A 130 18.78 11.17 -8.38
CA ASP A 130 19.94 10.27 -8.32
C ASP A 130 21.19 10.82 -9.06
N SER A 131 21.22 12.10 -9.43
CA SER A 131 22.41 12.75 -9.97
C SER A 131 22.54 14.19 -9.51
N ASN A 132 23.52 14.42 -8.63
CA ASN A 132 24.06 15.70 -8.13
C ASN A 132 23.49 16.31 -6.82
N LYS A 133 24.44 16.35 -5.88
CA LYS A 133 24.74 17.39 -4.87
C LYS A 133 23.91 17.48 -3.59
N THR A 134 24.55 16.96 -2.54
CA THR A 134 25.04 17.71 -1.37
C THR A 134 24.69 19.21 -1.32
N ALA A 135 24.20 19.59 -0.12
CA ALA A 135 24.05 20.93 0.43
C ALA A 135 22.81 21.74 0.00
N SER A 136 21.73 21.60 0.77
CA SER A 136 21.32 22.65 1.73
C SER A 136 20.14 22.16 2.56
N LEU A 137 20.34 22.10 3.88
CA LEU A 137 19.28 22.06 4.87
C LEU A 137 18.40 23.31 4.70
N SER A 138 17.15 23.13 4.29
CA SER A 138 16.07 24.04 4.65
C SER A 138 15.08 23.27 5.52
N SER A 139 14.95 23.76 6.75
CA SER A 139 13.94 23.40 7.74
C SER A 139 12.52 23.53 7.17
N ASP A 140 11.59 22.77 7.73
CA ASP A 140 10.13 22.95 7.68
C ASP A 140 9.32 22.17 6.64
N GLN A 141 9.66 20.90 6.42
CA GLN A 141 8.61 19.91 6.12
C GLN A 141 8.61 18.86 7.23
N VAL A 142 7.63 18.96 8.13
CA VAL A 142 7.25 17.82 8.98
C VAL A 142 6.82 16.72 8.01
N GLU A 143 7.67 15.72 7.82
CA GLU A 143 7.33 14.53 7.04
C GLU A 143 6.07 13.93 7.67
N THR A 144 4.94 14.02 6.96
CA THR A 144 3.67 13.53 7.49
C THR A 144 3.73 12.01 7.60
N LEU A 145 3.05 11.45 8.60
CA LEU A 145 3.00 10.01 8.79
C LEU A 145 2.51 9.29 7.52
N GLU A 146 1.54 9.85 6.79
CA GLU A 146 1.09 9.34 5.50
C GLU A 146 2.21 9.25 4.46
N SER A 147 3.02 10.31 4.32
CA SER A 147 4.14 10.31 3.38
C SER A 147 5.22 9.29 3.75
N LEU A 148 5.47 9.11 5.05
CA LEU A 148 6.39 8.12 5.58
C LEU A 148 5.87 6.69 5.35
N LEU A 149 4.56 6.47 5.54
CA LEU A 149 3.90 5.20 5.29
C LEU A 149 3.91 4.83 3.81
N ALA A 150 3.56 5.76 2.91
CA ALA A 150 3.58 5.53 1.47
C ALA A 150 5.00 5.19 0.97
N ARG A 151 6.01 5.91 1.48
CA ARG A 151 7.41 5.66 1.14
C ARG A 151 7.89 4.31 1.68
N TYR A 152 7.50 3.98 2.91
CA TYR A 152 7.77 2.66 3.49
C TYR A 152 7.17 1.54 2.64
N GLU A 153 5.92 1.70 2.19
CA GLU A 153 5.24 0.71 1.34
C GLU A 153 6.00 0.47 0.04
N LYS A 154 6.36 1.54 -0.68
CA LYS A 154 7.16 1.44 -1.91
C LYS A 154 8.46 0.65 -1.68
N TRP A 155 9.16 0.92 -0.58
CA TRP A 155 10.38 0.20 -0.26
C TRP A 155 10.13 -1.25 0.13
N MET A 156 9.05 -1.54 0.85
CA MET A 156 8.73 -2.89 1.27
C MET A 156 8.26 -3.76 0.10
N THR A 157 7.45 -3.24 -0.81
CA THR A 157 7.06 -3.97 -2.04
C THR A 157 8.30 -4.40 -2.79
N LYS A 158 9.23 -3.48 -3.06
CA LYS A 158 10.48 -3.81 -3.77
C LYS A 158 11.38 -4.76 -2.96
N THR A 159 11.38 -4.65 -1.63
CA THR A 159 12.10 -5.58 -0.75
C THR A 159 11.49 -6.98 -0.82
N GLU A 160 10.18 -7.11 -0.84
CA GLU A 160 9.46 -8.38 -0.95
C GLU A 160 9.63 -9.00 -2.34
N THR A 161 9.64 -8.20 -3.42
CA THR A 161 10.00 -8.66 -4.77
C THR A 161 11.40 -9.25 -4.80
N ASP A 162 12.42 -8.48 -4.38
CA ASP A 162 13.81 -8.95 -4.35
C ASP A 162 13.96 -10.20 -3.45
N TRP A 163 13.21 -10.25 -2.34
CA TRP A 163 13.18 -11.42 -1.45
C TRP A 163 12.61 -12.65 -2.17
N ASN A 164 11.47 -12.52 -2.85
CA ASN A 164 10.83 -13.62 -3.57
C ASN A 164 11.70 -14.13 -4.73
N GLU A 165 12.45 -13.22 -5.37
CA GLU A 165 13.44 -13.53 -6.41
C GLU A 165 14.76 -14.08 -5.85
N LYS A 166 14.87 -14.28 -4.53
CA LYS A 166 16.09 -14.73 -3.81
C LYS A 166 17.29 -13.79 -3.97
N ASN A 167 17.04 -12.54 -4.34
CA ASN A 167 18.04 -11.47 -4.36
C ASN A 167 18.21 -10.86 -2.95
N TYR A 168 18.68 -11.69 -2.02
CA TYR A 168 18.71 -11.34 -0.60
C TYR A 168 19.63 -10.15 -0.29
N ASP A 169 20.73 -9.96 -1.02
CA ASP A 169 21.63 -8.81 -0.82
C ASP A 169 20.92 -7.48 -1.12
N SER A 170 20.15 -7.44 -2.22
CA SER A 170 19.40 -6.23 -2.61
C SER A 170 18.25 -5.97 -1.63
N ALA A 171 17.51 -7.01 -1.25
CA ALA A 171 16.46 -6.92 -0.24
C ALA A 171 17.02 -6.46 1.12
N TYR A 172 18.15 -7.03 1.55
CA TYR A 172 18.79 -6.69 2.82
C TYR A 172 19.34 -5.25 2.83
N SER A 173 19.99 -4.81 1.76
CA SER A 173 20.47 -3.43 1.62
C SER A 173 19.31 -2.43 1.68
N ARG A 174 18.19 -2.74 1.02
CA ARG A 174 17.00 -1.88 1.05
C ARG A 174 16.38 -1.81 2.43
N ILE A 175 16.16 -2.95 3.09
CA ILE A 175 15.53 -2.94 4.41
C ILE A 175 16.40 -2.25 5.48
N GLN A 176 17.73 -2.26 5.33
CA GLN A 176 18.62 -1.45 6.18
C GLN A 176 18.42 0.05 5.96
N LYS A 177 18.24 0.51 4.72
CA LYS A 177 17.93 1.92 4.42
C LYS A 177 16.62 2.33 5.07
N VAL A 178 15.57 1.51 4.89
CA VAL A 178 14.25 1.72 5.52
C VAL A 178 14.38 1.84 7.04
N GLN A 179 15.08 0.89 7.66
CA GLN A 179 15.29 0.91 9.12
C GLN A 179 15.98 2.20 9.57
N LYS A 180 17.05 2.61 8.89
CA LYS A 180 17.79 3.84 9.24
C LYS A 180 16.92 5.09 9.13
N GLN A 181 16.06 5.15 8.11
CA GLN A 181 15.16 6.28 7.91
C GLN A 181 14.04 6.31 8.95
N LEU A 182 13.51 5.15 9.34
CA LEU A 182 12.61 5.07 10.49
C LEU A 182 13.34 5.60 11.73
N GLU A 183 14.50 5.04 12.08
CA GLU A 183 15.27 5.44 13.27
C GLU A 183 15.63 6.93 13.33
N ALA A 184 15.82 7.57 12.17
CA ALA A 184 16.08 9.00 12.06
C ALA A 184 14.83 9.88 12.24
N HIS A 185 13.63 9.31 12.15
CA HIS A 185 12.37 10.05 12.24
C HIS A 185 12.02 10.36 13.69
N GLU A 186 12.08 11.64 14.06
CA GLU A 186 11.68 12.12 15.39
C GLU A 186 10.16 12.20 15.54
N GLN A 187 9.59 11.53 16.54
CA GLN A 187 8.16 11.53 16.84
C GLN A 187 7.70 12.73 17.70
N LYS A 188 8.28 13.91 17.50
CA LYS A 188 7.92 15.10 18.28
C LYS A 188 6.45 15.46 18.02
N GLY A 189 5.67 15.58 19.10
CA GLY A 189 4.24 15.88 19.02
C GLY A 189 3.34 14.72 18.56
N ALA A 190 3.88 13.51 18.36
CA ALA A 190 3.08 12.38 17.90
C ALA A 190 2.05 11.92 18.94
N THR A 191 0.85 11.57 18.48
CA THR A 191 -0.21 10.99 19.32
C THR A 191 0.18 9.59 19.82
N SER A 192 -0.51 9.09 20.84
CA SER A 192 -0.32 7.71 21.33
C SER A 192 -0.49 6.68 20.20
N PHE A 193 -1.48 6.87 19.34
CA PHE A 193 -1.72 6.02 18.18
C PHE A 193 -0.55 6.02 17.21
N GLN A 194 -0.04 7.20 16.84
CA GLN A 194 1.07 7.34 15.90
C GLN A 194 2.35 6.69 16.45
N LYS A 195 2.62 6.87 17.75
CA LYS A 195 3.76 6.24 18.44
C LYS A 195 3.68 4.72 18.38
N SER A 196 2.54 4.14 18.74
CA SER A 196 2.34 2.69 18.70
C SER A 196 2.34 2.13 17.28
N LEU A 197 1.80 2.87 16.31
CA LEU A 197 1.82 2.48 14.90
C LEU A 197 3.26 2.41 14.40
N TYR A 198 4.03 3.48 14.58
CA TYR A 198 5.43 3.50 14.20
C TYR A 198 6.25 2.40 14.90
N LEU A 199 6.01 2.16 16.20
CA LEU A 199 6.71 1.09 16.92
C LEU A 199 6.46 -0.28 16.26
N CYS A 200 5.20 -0.57 15.89
CA CYS A 200 4.82 -1.77 15.17
C CYS A 200 5.57 -1.89 13.83
N ILE A 201 5.61 -0.80 13.05
CA ILE A 201 6.32 -0.72 11.76
C ILE A 201 7.81 -0.99 11.94
N HIS A 202 8.44 -0.31 12.90
CA HIS A 202 9.86 -0.46 13.19
C HIS A 202 10.19 -1.90 13.60
N LYS A 203 9.42 -2.50 14.52
CA LYS A 203 9.63 -3.90 14.94
C LYS A 203 9.41 -4.89 13.79
N ARG A 204 8.45 -4.63 12.89
CA ARG A 204 8.25 -5.44 11.68
C ARG A 204 9.50 -5.39 10.80
N THR A 205 10.03 -4.20 10.54
CA THR A 205 11.24 -4.00 9.72
C THR A 205 12.44 -4.74 10.31
N VAL A 206 12.65 -4.65 11.63
CA VAL A 206 13.75 -5.34 12.31
C VAL A 206 13.63 -6.87 12.14
N LEU A 207 12.44 -7.43 12.36
CA LEU A 207 12.20 -8.86 12.17
C LEU A 207 12.49 -9.30 10.73
N LEU A 208 11.95 -8.59 9.74
CA LEU A 208 12.14 -8.92 8.33
C LEU A 208 13.61 -8.84 7.91
N LYS A 209 14.36 -7.86 8.44
CA LYS A 209 15.81 -7.75 8.19
C LYS A 209 16.56 -8.99 8.69
N HIS A 210 16.26 -9.45 9.90
CA HIS A 210 16.93 -10.63 10.45
C HIS A 210 16.47 -11.93 9.78
N LEU A 211 15.23 -12.00 9.32
CA LEU A 211 14.76 -13.11 8.48
C LEU A 211 15.48 -13.18 7.14
N LEU A 212 15.62 -12.05 6.44
CA LEU A 212 16.39 -11.96 5.20
C LEU A 212 17.82 -12.45 5.40
N ARG A 213 18.47 -12.00 6.47
CA ARG A 213 19.84 -12.42 6.80
C ARG A 213 19.95 -13.92 7.12
N LEU A 214 18.95 -14.48 7.78
CA LEU A 214 18.85 -15.91 8.05
C LEU A 214 18.69 -16.72 6.75
N GLU A 215 17.75 -16.33 5.88
CA GLU A 215 17.56 -16.98 4.59
C GLU A 215 18.81 -16.89 3.70
N GLN A 216 19.46 -15.74 3.69
CA GLN A 216 20.74 -15.54 2.99
C GLN A 216 21.85 -16.44 3.55
N ALA A 217 21.98 -16.56 4.88
CA ALA A 217 23.01 -17.39 5.51
C ALA A 217 22.81 -18.88 5.19
N GLU A 218 21.56 -19.33 5.13
CA GLU A 218 21.22 -20.69 4.74
C GLU A 218 21.50 -20.97 3.27
N GLN A 219 21.15 -20.04 2.35
CA GLN A 219 21.46 -20.18 0.93
C GLN A 219 22.97 -20.27 0.67
N ASN A 220 23.75 -19.47 1.38
CA ASN A 220 25.20 -19.42 1.21
C ASN A 220 25.95 -20.58 1.88
N ALA A 221 25.25 -21.59 2.40
CA ALA A 221 25.82 -22.78 3.07
C ALA A 221 26.85 -22.47 4.19
N LYS A 222 26.80 -21.26 4.79
CA LYS A 222 27.77 -20.85 5.81
C LYS A 222 27.38 -21.42 7.20
N ARG A 223 28.26 -22.27 7.73
CA ARG A 223 28.37 -22.83 9.11
C ARG A 223 27.09 -22.79 9.96
N LYS A 224 26.57 -23.99 10.32
CA LYS A 224 25.42 -24.25 11.23
C LYS A 224 25.34 -23.37 12.49
N ILE A 225 26.48 -22.92 13.04
CA ILE A 225 26.54 -22.06 14.23
C ILE A 225 25.95 -20.66 13.95
N ILE A 226 26.21 -20.08 12.78
CA ILE A 226 25.71 -18.75 12.37
C ILE A 226 24.18 -18.78 12.22
N VAL A 227 23.66 -19.86 11.66
CA VAL A 227 22.22 -20.09 11.48
C VAL A 227 21.50 -20.21 12.84
N ARG A 228 22.12 -20.86 13.85
CA ARG A 228 21.54 -20.99 15.19
C ARG A 228 21.44 -19.65 15.93
N SER A 229 22.49 -18.82 15.89
CA SER A 229 22.44 -17.50 16.53
C SER A 229 21.42 -16.58 15.88
N GLN A 230 21.30 -16.63 14.54
CA GLN A 230 20.31 -15.85 13.80
C GLN A 230 18.87 -16.32 14.07
N ASN A 231 18.64 -17.63 14.20
CA ASN A 231 17.33 -18.15 14.61
C ASN A 231 16.89 -17.62 15.99
N ARG A 232 17.82 -17.55 16.96
CA ARG A 232 17.52 -16.98 18.28
C ARG A 232 17.14 -15.50 18.18
N GLN A 233 17.85 -14.74 17.35
CA GLN A 233 17.56 -13.33 17.13
C GLN A 233 16.17 -13.14 16.49
N VAL A 234 15.87 -13.89 15.42
CA VAL A 234 14.55 -13.87 14.75
C VAL A 234 13.43 -14.23 15.74
N ALA A 235 13.64 -15.20 16.62
CA ALA A 235 12.66 -15.55 17.65
C ALA A 235 12.42 -14.41 18.64
N GLN A 236 13.48 -13.72 19.07
CA GLN A 236 13.38 -12.57 19.97
C GLN A 236 12.64 -11.40 19.31
N ASP A 237 12.94 -11.10 18.04
CA ASP A 237 12.28 -9.99 17.32
C ASP A 237 10.82 -10.31 17.01
N ALA A 238 10.48 -11.59 16.80
CA ALA A 238 9.11 -12.02 16.65
C ALA A 238 8.29 -11.82 17.95
N ILE A 239 8.90 -11.97 19.11
CA ILE A 239 8.26 -11.63 20.40
C ILE A 239 8.05 -10.11 20.47
N GLN A 240 9.09 -9.31 20.21
CA GLN A 240 8.97 -7.85 20.25
C GLN A 240 7.92 -7.30 19.28
N LEU A 241 7.81 -7.87 18.07
CA LEU A 241 6.77 -7.49 17.11
C LEU A 241 5.37 -7.87 17.62
N ARG A 242 5.22 -9.04 18.25
CA ARG A 242 3.93 -9.45 18.84
C ARG A 242 3.50 -8.47 19.93
N ASP A 243 4.42 -8.06 20.79
CA ASP A 243 4.15 -7.08 21.84
C ASP A 243 3.73 -5.74 21.23
N ALA A 244 4.45 -5.24 20.22
CA ALA A 244 4.09 -4.01 19.51
C ALA A 244 2.72 -4.08 18.79
N ILE A 245 2.34 -5.26 18.26
CA ILE A 245 1.00 -5.48 17.69
C ILE A 245 -0.08 -5.37 18.78
N ASN A 246 0.16 -5.94 19.96
CA ASN A 246 -0.77 -5.89 21.08
C ASN A 246 -0.92 -4.47 21.60
N ASP A 247 0.19 -3.75 21.73
CA ASP A 247 0.20 -2.33 22.10
C ASP A 247 -0.63 -1.51 21.11
N LEU A 248 -0.37 -1.64 19.80
CA LEU A 248 -1.12 -0.93 18.76
C LEU A 248 -2.63 -1.24 18.79
N LYS A 249 -3.02 -2.48 19.12
CA LYS A 249 -4.44 -2.85 19.27
C LYS A 249 -5.09 -2.24 20.50
N SER A 250 -4.32 -2.07 21.57
CA SER A 250 -4.81 -1.51 22.83
C SER A 250 -5.05 -0.01 22.77
N VAL A 251 -4.41 0.71 21.83
CA VAL A 251 -4.59 2.15 21.70
C VAL A 251 -5.97 2.48 21.13
N PRO A 252 -6.74 3.39 21.78
CA PRO A 252 -7.99 3.90 21.26
C PRO A 252 -7.81 4.55 19.89
N VAL A 253 -8.72 4.28 18.97
CA VAL A 253 -8.77 4.93 17.65
C VAL A 253 -9.93 5.92 17.63
N SER A 254 -9.67 7.14 17.20
CA SER A 254 -10.64 8.24 17.17
C SER A 254 -11.25 8.47 15.78
N THR A 255 -10.62 7.92 14.73
CA THR A 255 -11.09 8.07 13.34
C THR A 255 -11.15 6.72 12.62
N GLN A 256 -11.98 6.64 11.58
CA GLN A 256 -12.06 5.45 10.72
C GLN A 256 -10.73 5.19 10.00
N GLU A 257 -10.00 6.24 9.65
CA GLU A 257 -8.68 6.16 9.04
C GLU A 257 -7.65 5.48 9.97
N GLN A 258 -7.59 5.88 11.24
CA GLN A 258 -6.73 5.24 12.23
C GLN A 258 -7.07 3.75 12.41
N LYS A 259 -8.37 3.42 12.37
CA LYS A 259 -8.83 2.02 12.40
C LYS A 259 -8.33 1.25 11.18
N ASN A 260 -8.46 1.80 9.97
CA ASN A 260 -7.99 1.18 8.74
C ASN A 260 -6.46 0.97 8.77
N LEU A 261 -5.70 2.00 9.16
CA LEU A 261 -4.25 1.92 9.28
C LEU A 261 -3.84 0.84 10.28
N ARG A 262 -4.47 0.80 11.46
CA ARG A 262 -4.22 -0.24 12.46
C ARG A 262 -4.43 -1.63 11.88
N ASP A 263 -5.56 -1.87 11.23
CA ASP A 263 -5.94 -3.20 10.75
C ASP A 263 -4.99 -3.68 9.64
N ILE A 264 -4.59 -2.79 8.72
CA ILE A 264 -3.59 -3.05 7.68
C ILE A 264 -2.26 -3.46 8.31
N TRP A 265 -1.75 -2.68 9.26
CA TRP A 265 -0.44 -2.93 9.86
C TRP A 265 -0.40 -4.13 10.78
N VAL A 266 -1.51 -4.42 11.48
CA VAL A 266 -1.69 -5.66 12.23
C VAL A 266 -1.67 -6.87 11.29
N LYS A 267 -2.38 -6.81 10.15
CA LYS A 267 -2.41 -7.90 9.16
C LYS A 267 -1.00 -8.16 8.61
N ARG A 268 -0.31 -7.12 8.14
CA ARG A 268 1.05 -7.22 7.57
C ARG A 268 2.08 -7.74 8.57
N SER A 269 1.99 -7.31 9.82
CA SER A 269 2.91 -7.76 10.87
C SER A 269 2.66 -9.22 11.27
N ARG A 270 1.41 -9.69 11.22
CA ARG A 270 1.09 -11.11 11.40
C ARG A 270 1.68 -11.98 10.30
N THR A 271 1.64 -11.54 9.04
CA THR A 271 2.30 -12.27 7.93
C THR A 271 3.80 -12.44 8.19
N ALA A 272 4.48 -11.39 8.68
CA ALA A 272 5.89 -11.48 9.06
C ALA A 272 6.14 -12.49 10.20
N LEU A 273 5.25 -12.51 11.22
CA LEU A 273 5.32 -13.47 12.32
C LEU A 273 5.13 -14.92 11.86
N GLU A 274 4.19 -15.18 10.95
CA GLU A 274 3.97 -16.53 10.42
C GLU A 274 5.17 -16.98 9.58
N ARG A 275 5.77 -16.08 8.77
CA ARG A 275 7.02 -16.39 8.06
C ARG A 275 8.14 -16.74 9.03
N ALA A 276 8.31 -15.97 10.11
CA ALA A 276 9.31 -16.25 11.13
C ALA A 276 9.10 -17.59 11.82
N LYS A 277 7.86 -17.89 12.20
CA LYS A 277 7.46 -19.14 12.84
C LYS A 277 7.73 -20.34 11.94
N ASN A 278 7.37 -20.26 10.66
CA ASN A 278 7.64 -21.32 9.69
C ASN A 278 9.14 -21.55 9.53
N LYS A 279 9.94 -20.47 9.50
CA LYS A 279 11.39 -20.56 9.41
C LYS A 279 12.03 -21.22 10.62
N ILE A 280 11.66 -20.78 11.82
CA ILE A 280 12.17 -21.35 13.08
C ILE A 280 11.80 -22.83 13.21
N LYS A 281 10.57 -23.23 12.84
CA LYS A 281 10.14 -24.63 12.88
C LYS A 281 10.93 -25.50 11.90
N GLY A 282 11.13 -25.04 10.67
CA GLY A 282 11.88 -25.77 9.65
C GLY A 282 13.34 -26.05 10.02
N SER A 283 13.95 -25.19 10.85
CA SER A 283 15.33 -25.37 11.33
C SER A 283 15.52 -26.41 12.44
N ARG A 284 14.42 -26.97 12.99
CA ARG A 284 14.44 -27.97 14.07
C ARG A 284 14.28 -29.42 13.58
N GLY A 285 13.95 -29.62 12.30
CA GLY A 285 13.96 -30.93 11.62
C GLY A 285 15.33 -31.24 11.06
#